data_AF-A0A366DJX0-F1
#
_entry.id   AF-A0A366DJX0-F1
#
_cell.length_a   1.000
_cell.length_b   1.000
_cell.length_c   1.000
_cell.angle_alpha   90.00
_cell.angle_beta   90.00
_cell.angle_gamma   90.00
#
_symmetry.space_group_name_H-M   'P 1'
#
loop_
_entity.id
_entity.type
_entity.pdbx_description
1 polymer ?
#
loop_
_entity_poly.entity_id
_entity_poly.type
_entity_poly.pdbx_seq_one_letter_code
_entity_poly.pdbx_strand_id
1 'polypeptide(L)'
;MLSAKRLAAGAAVATATAGLVLASGGVAQADVPVWQANCHVYNIFNTGGMAHCELPAWHQVKLTCVAWPVPFTYWKYGPIHHGQNQSWASCDSLGALVRVEVIQA
;
A
#
# COMPACT_ATOMS: atom_id res chain seq x y z
N MET A 1 15.89 -23.08 -40.18
CA MET A 1 16.58 -22.16 -39.25
C MET A 1 15.59 -21.44 -38.31
N LEU A 2 14.67 -22.14 -37.64
CA LEU A 2 13.60 -21.53 -36.80
C LEU A 2 13.81 -21.69 -35.29
N SER A 3 14.85 -22.42 -34.86
CA SER A 3 15.01 -22.82 -33.45
C SER A 3 15.84 -21.83 -32.60
N ALA A 4 16.88 -21.21 -33.17
CA ALA A 4 17.79 -20.33 -32.43
C ALA A 4 17.15 -19.01 -31.95
N LYS A 5 16.22 -18.43 -32.73
CA LYS A 5 15.52 -17.18 -32.36
C LYS A 5 14.62 -17.35 -31.12
N ARG A 6 14.02 -18.54 -30.94
CA ARG A 6 13.11 -18.80 -29.80
C ARG A 6 13.89 -18.99 -28.49
N LEU A 7 15.07 -19.61 -28.55
CA LEU A 7 15.97 -19.78 -27.40
C LEU A 7 16.52 -18.43 -26.89
N ALA A 8 16.92 -17.54 -27.79
CA ALA A 8 17.40 -16.20 -27.41
C ALA A 8 16.30 -15.34 -26.77
N ALA A 9 15.06 -15.43 -27.25
CA ALA A 9 13.93 -14.72 -26.66
C ALA A 9 13.58 -15.23 -25.24
N GLY A 10 13.64 -16.54 -25.01
CA GLY A 10 13.39 -17.13 -23.68
C GLY A 10 14.44 -16.74 -22.64
N ALA A 11 15.72 -16.69 -23.04
CA ALA A 11 16.80 -16.27 -22.16
C ALA A 11 16.66 -14.81 -21.71
N ALA A 12 16.29 -13.90 -22.62
CA ALA A 12 16.09 -12.49 -22.31
C ALA A 12 14.95 -12.26 -21.30
N VAL A 13 13.83 -12.98 -21.45
CA VAL A 13 12.69 -12.88 -20.52
C VAL A 13 13.07 -13.41 -19.13
N ALA A 14 13.78 -14.53 -19.06
CA ALA A 14 14.22 -15.11 -17.77
C ALA A 14 15.20 -14.20 -17.02
N THR A 15 16.11 -13.53 -17.72
CA THR A 15 17.02 -12.55 -17.10
C THR A 15 16.31 -11.30 -16.63
N ALA A 16 15.29 -10.84 -17.36
CA ALA A 16 14.51 -9.65 -16.98
C ALA A 16 13.64 -9.92 -15.74
N THR A 17 13.03 -11.10 -15.63
CA THR A 17 12.24 -11.48 -14.45
C THR A 17 13.12 -11.69 -13.22
N ALA A 18 14.32 -12.27 -13.37
CA ALA A 18 15.26 -12.41 -12.26
C ALA A 18 15.73 -11.05 -11.70
N GLY A 19 15.97 -10.06 -12.58
CA GLY A 19 16.34 -8.71 -12.17
C GLY A 19 15.24 -7.98 -11.38
N LEU A 20 13.97 -8.20 -11.74
CA LEU A 20 12.81 -7.65 -11.02
C LEU A 20 12.65 -8.19 -9.59
N VAL A 21 13.05 -9.44 -9.35
CA VAL A 21 13.00 -10.05 -8.00
C VAL A 21 14.13 -9.55 -7.11
N LEU A 22 15.32 -9.29 -7.66
CA LEU A 22 16.47 -8.77 -6.89
C LEU A 22 16.29 -7.29 -6.51
N ALA A 23 15.58 -6.50 -7.31
CA ALA A 23 15.34 -5.09 -7.03
C ALA A 23 14.25 -4.83 -5.96
N SER A 24 13.49 -5.85 -5.54
CA SER A 24 12.41 -5.70 -4.55
C SER A 24 12.79 -6.05 -3.11
N GLY A 25 14.05 -6.45 -2.86
CA GLY A 25 14.51 -6.95 -1.55
C GLY A 25 14.89 -5.88 -0.51
N GLY A 26 14.86 -4.59 -0.85
CA GLY A 26 15.30 -3.52 0.04
C GLY A 26 14.16 -2.83 0.77
N VAL A 27 13.58 -3.43 1.82
CA VAL A 27 12.82 -2.65 2.80
C VAL A 27 13.82 -2.01 3.77
N ALA A 28 14.22 -0.78 3.49
CA ALA A 28 14.88 0.04 4.50
C ALA A 28 13.90 0.14 5.68
N GLN A 29 14.28 -0.40 6.84
CA GLN A 29 13.59 -0.15 8.10
C GLN A 29 13.82 1.33 8.44
N ALA A 30 13.00 2.20 7.86
CA ALA A 30 12.94 3.59 8.28
C ALA A 30 12.49 3.61 9.74
N ASP A 31 13.18 4.39 10.58
CA ASP A 31 12.76 4.66 11.95
C ASP A 31 11.28 5.03 11.94
N VAL A 32 10.44 4.14 12.48
CA VAL A 32 9.00 4.35 12.53
C VAL A 32 8.77 5.47 13.54
N PRO A 33 8.21 6.62 13.14
CA PRO A 33 7.92 7.70 14.07
C PRO A 33 7.07 7.20 15.23
N VAL A 34 7.33 7.67 16.45
CA VAL A 34 6.63 7.19 17.67
C VAL A 34 5.11 7.28 17.53
N TRP A 35 4.59 8.30 16.85
CA TRP A 35 3.16 8.42 16.59
C TRP A 35 2.64 7.26 15.72
N GLN A 36 3.40 6.85 14.69
CA GLN A 36 3.06 5.75 13.80
C GLN A 36 3.14 4.41 14.54
N ALA A 37 4.06 4.27 15.50
CA ALA A 37 4.14 3.08 16.36
C ALA A 37 2.92 2.91 17.29
N ASN A 38 2.25 4.01 17.65
CA ASN A 38 1.03 4.00 18.46
C ASN A 38 -0.25 3.81 17.62
N CYS A 39 -0.14 3.67 16.30
CA CYS A 39 -1.28 3.59 15.38
C CYS A 39 -1.34 2.23 14.68
N HIS A 40 -2.50 1.59 14.74
CA HIS A 40 -2.78 0.33 14.08
C HIS A 40 -3.65 0.54 12.85
N VAL A 41 -3.32 -0.14 11.76
CA VAL A 41 -4.09 -0.14 10.52
C VAL A 41 -4.89 -1.43 10.38
N TYR A 42 -6.11 -1.31 9.88
CA TYR A 42 -7.06 -2.39 9.68
C TYR A 42 -7.53 -2.39 8.24
N ASN A 43 -7.53 -3.56 7.62
CA ASN A 43 -8.19 -3.79 6.33
C ASN A 43 -9.66 -4.11 6.57
N ILE A 44 -10.55 -3.41 5.87
CA ILE A 44 -11.99 -3.58 5.92
C ILE A 44 -12.42 -4.23 4.62
N PHE A 45 -12.71 -5.53 4.67
CA PHE A 45 -13.28 -6.33 3.56
C PHE A 45 -12.59 -6.17 2.20
N ASN A 46 -11.29 -5.86 2.18
CA ASN A 46 -10.54 -5.55 0.96
C ASN A 46 -11.15 -4.41 0.10
N THR A 47 -11.95 -3.55 0.72
CA THR A 47 -12.60 -2.38 0.12
C THR A 47 -12.16 -1.09 0.78
N GLY A 48 -11.62 -1.13 2.00
CA GLY A 48 -11.26 0.09 2.71
C GLY A 48 -10.30 -0.18 3.84
N GLY A 49 -9.84 0.89 4.48
CA GLY A 49 -8.95 0.77 5.61
C GLY A 49 -9.20 1.82 6.66
N MET A 50 -8.82 1.45 7.87
CA MET A 50 -9.00 2.24 9.07
C MET A 50 -7.68 2.31 9.81
N ALA A 51 -7.39 3.45 10.40
CA ALA A 51 -6.31 3.65 11.34
C ALA A 51 -6.92 3.96 12.72
N HIS A 52 -6.36 3.37 13.77
CA HIS A 52 -6.69 3.69 15.14
C HIS A 52 -5.42 3.85 15.98
N CYS A 53 -5.31 4.96 16.70
CA CYS A 53 -4.17 5.25 17.55
C CYS A 53 -4.53 5.17 19.03
N GLU A 54 -3.69 4.55 19.85
CA GLU A 54 -3.90 4.40 21.29
C GLU A 54 -3.90 5.77 22.01
N LEU A 55 -3.10 6.71 21.51
CA LEU A 55 -3.05 8.08 21.98
C LEU A 55 -3.71 9.04 20.97
N PRO A 56 -4.34 10.14 21.44
CA PRO A 56 -4.86 11.17 20.54
C PRO A 56 -3.75 11.78 19.69
N ALA A 57 -3.84 11.60 18.37
CA ALA A 57 -2.87 12.12 17.43
C ALA A 57 -3.55 12.41 16.08
N TRP A 58 -3.42 13.63 15.57
CA TRP A 58 -3.91 13.95 14.23
C TRP A 58 -3.15 13.14 13.18
N HIS A 59 -3.87 12.27 12.49
CA HIS A 59 -3.34 11.40 11.45
C HIS A 59 -4.37 11.23 10.35
N GLN A 60 -3.91 10.79 9.19
CA GLN A 60 -4.78 10.38 8.08
C GLN A 60 -4.53 8.91 7.78
N VAL A 61 -5.58 8.20 7.39
CA VAL A 61 -5.41 6.92 6.73
C VAL A 61 -5.14 7.17 5.26
N LYS A 62 -4.09 6.56 4.72
CA LYS A 62 -3.74 6.60 3.30
C LYS A 62 -4.01 5.22 2.71
N LEU A 63 -4.86 5.17 1.69
CA LEU A 63 -5.22 3.95 1.01
C LEU A 63 -4.65 3.99 -0.39
N THR A 64 -3.97 2.92 -0.76
CA THR A 64 -3.59 2.65 -2.14
C THR A 64 -4.61 1.68 -2.72
N CYS A 65 -5.33 2.12 -3.74
CA CYS A 65 -6.36 1.33 -4.39
C CYS A 65 -6.06 1.15 -5.87
N VAL A 66 -6.50 0.04 -6.44
CA VAL A 66 -6.43 -0.26 -7.86
C VAL A 66 -7.75 0.12 -8.50
N ALA A 67 -7.73 1.18 -9.31
CA ALA A 67 -8.66 1.33 -10.41
C ALA A 67 -7.86 1.01 -11.67
N TRP A 68 -8.13 -0.14 -12.29
CA TRP A 68 -7.44 -0.53 -13.52
C TRP A 68 -7.41 0.65 -14.52
N PRO A 69 -6.26 1.00 -15.12
CA PRO A 69 -4.95 0.33 -15.08
C PRO A 69 -3.92 0.95 -14.11
N VAL A 70 -4.27 1.96 -13.30
CA VAL A 70 -3.30 2.72 -12.48
C VAL A 70 -3.71 2.73 -11.01
N PRO A 71 -2.81 2.36 -10.08
CA PRO A 71 -3.09 2.53 -8.66
C PRO A 71 -3.24 4.02 -8.33
N PHE A 72 -4.32 4.37 -7.64
CA PHE A 72 -4.53 5.71 -7.12
C PHE A 72 -4.42 5.67 -5.60
N THR A 73 -4.03 6.81 -5.04
CA THR A 73 -3.84 6.94 -3.60
C THR A 73 -4.71 8.07 -3.12
N TYR A 74 -5.48 7.83 -2.07
CA TYR A 74 -6.23 8.88 -1.39
C TYR A 74 -6.04 8.74 0.11
N TRP A 75 -6.18 9.87 0.79
CA TRP A 75 -6.01 9.96 2.21
C TRP A 75 -7.15 10.76 2.81
N LYS A 76 -7.56 10.41 4.02
CA LYS A 76 -8.65 11.06 4.71
C LYS A 76 -8.41 11.12 6.20
N TYR A 77 -8.73 12.27 6.79
CA TYR A 77 -8.95 12.37 8.24
C TYR A 77 -10.21 11.61 8.62
N GLY A 78 -10.18 10.98 9.79
CA GLY A 78 -11.43 10.58 10.42
C GLY A 78 -12.30 11.77 10.82
N PRO A 79 -13.57 11.52 11.10
CA PRO A 79 -14.47 12.58 11.53
C PRO A 79 -14.11 13.05 12.94
N ILE A 80 -14.21 14.37 13.13
CA ILE A 80 -13.92 15.06 14.39
C ILE A 80 -14.68 14.46 15.60
N HIS A 81 -15.88 13.93 15.38
CA HIS A 81 -16.71 13.35 16.45
C HIS A 81 -16.21 11.99 16.98
N HIS A 82 -15.32 11.31 16.25
CA HIS A 82 -14.63 10.10 16.74
C HIS A 82 -13.28 10.41 17.39
N GLY A 83 -13.04 11.69 17.71
CA GLY A 83 -11.78 12.17 18.25
C GLY A 83 -10.66 12.21 17.21
N GLN A 84 -9.44 12.42 17.69
CA GLN A 84 -8.24 12.43 16.84
C GLN A 84 -7.68 11.01 16.64
N ASN A 85 -8.29 10.00 17.27
CA ASN A 85 -7.70 8.68 17.45
C ASN A 85 -8.11 7.70 16.34
N GLN A 86 -8.97 8.11 15.40
CA GLN A 86 -9.52 7.22 14.40
C GLN A 86 -9.61 7.91 13.04
N SER A 87 -9.19 7.22 11.99
CA SER A 87 -9.36 7.63 10.59
C SER A 87 -9.82 6.46 9.74
N TRP A 88 -10.68 6.69 8.74
CA TRP A 88 -11.08 5.64 7.81
C TRP A 88 -11.34 6.20 6.42
N ALA A 89 -11.16 5.35 5.42
CA ALA A 89 -11.51 5.65 4.05
C ALA A 89 -11.80 4.34 3.27
N SER A 90 -12.31 4.44 2.05
CA SER A 90 -12.77 3.29 1.25
C SER A 90 -12.46 3.47 -0.23
N CYS A 91 -12.05 2.40 -0.89
CA CYS A 91 -11.88 2.29 -2.32
C CYS A 91 -13.26 2.14 -2.97
N ASP A 92 -13.35 2.44 -4.26
CA ASP A 92 -14.64 2.41 -4.97
C ASP A 92 -15.17 0.99 -5.22
N SER A 93 -14.35 -0.05 -5.07
CA SER A 93 -14.75 -1.43 -5.39
C SER A 93 -14.12 -2.49 -4.48
N LEU A 94 -14.78 -3.65 -4.43
CA LEU A 94 -14.34 -4.83 -3.71
C LEU A 94 -13.07 -5.40 -4.34
N GLY A 95 -12.05 -5.64 -3.51
CA GLY A 95 -10.77 -6.16 -3.96
C GLY A 95 -9.84 -5.10 -4.53
N ALA A 96 -10.26 -3.82 -4.55
CA ALA A 96 -9.42 -2.73 -5.04
C ALA A 96 -8.34 -2.32 -4.04
N LEU A 97 -8.45 -2.67 -2.76
CA LEU A 97 -7.48 -2.26 -1.75
C LEU A 97 -6.15 -3.00 -1.92
N VAL A 98 -5.07 -2.24 -2.08
CA VAL A 98 -3.70 -2.77 -2.16
C VAL A 98 -2.97 -2.59 -0.84
N ARG A 99 -3.09 -1.39 -0.26
CA ARG A 99 -2.31 -1.02 0.92
C ARG A 99 -3.07 -0.05 1.80
N VAL A 100 -2.95 -0.27 3.11
CA VAL A 100 -3.38 0.67 4.15
C VAL A 100 -2.14 1.19 4.87
N GLU A 101 -2.02 2.51 4.94
CA GLU A 101 -0.95 3.20 5.64
C GLU A 101 -1.57 4.25 6.55
N VAL A 102 -0.83 4.63 7.59
CA VAL A 102 -1.12 5.81 8.38
C VAL A 102 -0.08 6.87 8.04
N ILE A 103 -0.51 8.10 7.81
CA ILE A 103 0.36 9.24 7.53
C ILE A 103 0.07 10.37 8.52
N GLN A 104 1.09 11.18 8.79
CA GLN A 104 0.93 12.34 9.63
C GLN A 104 0.20 13.46 8.87
N ALA A 105 -0.67 14.14 9.61
CA ALA A 105 -1.38 15.36 9.22
C ALA A 105 -0.44 16.50 8.80
#